data_AF-A0A3C0PGP3-F1
#
_entry.id   AF-A0A3C0PGP3-F1
#
_cell.length_a   1.000
_cell.length_b   1.000
_cell.length_c   1.000
_cell.angle_alpha   90.00
_cell.angle_beta   90.00
_cell.angle_gamma   90.00
#
_symmetry.space_group_name_H-M   'P 1'
#
loop_
_entity.id
_entity.type
_entity.pdbx_description
1 polymer ?
#
loop_
_entity_poly.entity_id
_entity_poly.type
_entity_poly.pdbx_seq_one_letter_code
_entity_poly.pdbx_strand_id
1 'polypeptide(L)' 'MLPVTGEIITEIEAVEILFELQAKLVAGGGVCGAEGAVWLSITGEKEKKAKKILDEIATEKPFAL' A
#
# COMPACT_ATOMS: atom_id res chain seq x y z
N MET A 1 23.95 -6.12 -12.63
CA MET A 1 22.55 -5.65 -12.56
C MET A 1 22.38 -4.55 -13.59
N LEU A 2 21.33 -4.60 -14.39
CA LEU A 2 20.96 -3.47 -15.25
C LEU A 2 20.20 -2.45 -14.39
N PRO A 3 20.54 -1.15 -14.42
CA PRO A 3 19.79 -0.15 -13.69
C PRO A 3 18.37 -0.07 -14.28
N VAL A 4 17.37 -0.26 -13.43
CA VAL A 4 15.97 -0.04 -13.79
C VAL A 4 15.66 1.44 -13.55
N THR A 5 15.20 2.13 -14.58
CA THR A 5 14.78 3.54 -14.49
C THR A 5 13.28 3.62 -14.21
N GLY A 6 12.87 4.51 -13.33
CA GLY A 6 11.47 4.75 -13.01
C GLY A 6 11.28 5.85 -11.99
N GLU A 7 10.03 6.25 -11.80
CA GLU A 7 9.63 7.12 -10.69
C GLU A 7 9.46 6.27 -9.43
N ILE A 8 10.06 6.72 -8.33
CA ILE A 8 9.89 6.08 -7.02
C ILE A 8 8.63 6.65 -6.40
N ILE A 9 7.67 5.78 -6.12
CA ILE A 9 6.44 6.11 -5.43
C ILE A 9 6.30 5.28 -4.15
N THR A 10 5.52 5.79 -3.22
CA THR A 10 5.08 5.10 -2.02
C THR A 10 3.87 4.21 -2.32
N GLU A 11 3.60 3.24 -1.43
CA GLU A 11 2.39 2.41 -1.52
C GLU A 11 1.11 3.24 -1.42
N ILE A 12 1.12 4.36 -0.69
CA ILE A 12 -0.02 5.26 -0.56
C ILE A 12 -0.30 5.96 -1.90
N GLU A 13 0.73 6.44 -2.59
CA GLU A 13 0.60 7.04 -3.94
C GLU A 13 0.15 6.01 -4.98
N ALA A 14 0.60 4.75 -4.85
CA ALA A 14 0.17 3.68 -5.73
C ALA A 14 -1.36 3.46 -5.67
N VAL A 15 -2.00 3.69 -4.53
CA VAL A 15 -3.47 3.59 -4.41
C VAL A 15 -4.18 4.61 -5.29
N GLU A 16 -3.67 5.85 -5.33
CA GLU A 16 -4.22 6.92 -6.16
C GLU A 16 -4.01 6.62 -7.65
N ILE A 17 -2.81 6.21 -8.04
CA ILE A 17 -2.43 5.93 -9.43
C ILE A 17 -3.21 4.73 -10.00
N LEU A 18 -3.35 3.65 -9.23
CA LEU A 18 -3.92 2.38 -9.72
C LEU A 18 -5.44 2.30 -9.57
N PHE A 19 -6.01 2.93 -8.55
CA PHE A 19 -7.43 2.79 -8.22
C PHE A 19 -8.22 4.09 -8.31
N GLU A 20 -7.57 5.25 -8.53
CA GLU A 20 -8.19 6.58 -8.49
C GLU A 20 -8.88 6.83 -7.13
N LEU A 21 -8.23 6.39 -6.04
CA LEU A 21 -8.73 6.52 -4.66
C LEU A 21 -7.79 7.37 -3.82
N GLN A 22 -8.35 8.16 -2.90
CA GLN A 22 -7.56 8.87 -1.92
C GLN A 22 -7.23 7.94 -0.75
N ALA A 23 -5.94 7.76 -0.44
CA ALA A 23 -5.47 7.02 0.72
C ALA A 23 -4.80 7.97 1.73
N LYS A 24 -5.08 7.80 3.03
CA LYS A 24 -4.46 8.55 4.13
C LYS A 24 -4.06 7.61 5.26
N LEU A 25 -2.83 7.76 5.74
CA LEU A 25 -2.38 7.10 6.97
C LEU A 25 -3.11 7.69 8.18
N VAL A 26 -3.85 6.86 8.92
CA VAL A 26 -4.59 7.28 10.12
C VAL A 26 -3.97 6.79 11.42
N ALA A 27 -3.23 5.67 11.38
CA ALA A 27 -2.45 5.18 12.50
C ALA A 27 -1.28 4.31 12.03
N GLY A 28 -0.22 4.25 12.83
CA GLY A 28 0.93 3.36 12.62
C GLY A 28 1.43 2.80 13.95
N GLY A 29 1.92 1.57 13.94
CA GLY A 29 2.46 0.84 15.09
C GLY A 29 3.82 0.19 14.79
N GLY A 30 4.37 -0.55 15.76
CA GLY A 30 5.68 -1.21 15.62
C GLY A 30 6.85 -0.53 16.36
N VAL A 31 6.56 0.33 17.34
CA VAL A 31 7.60 0.93 18.19
C VAL A 31 8.34 -0.14 19.01
N CYS A 32 9.65 0.03 19.17
CA CYS A 32 10.54 -0.85 19.95
C CYS A 32 10.69 -2.30 19.43
N GLY A 33 10.63 -2.52 18.12
CA GLY A 33 10.91 -3.83 17.52
C GLY A 33 9.71 -4.79 17.48
N ALA A 34 8.51 -4.29 17.78
CA ALA A 34 7.28 -4.96 17.42
C ALA A 34 7.05 -4.90 15.90
N GLU A 35 6.40 -5.90 15.34
CA GLU A 35 6.02 -5.91 13.92
C GLU A 35 5.16 -4.68 13.60
N GLY A 36 5.59 -3.91 12.59
CA GLY A 36 4.93 -2.67 12.21
C GLY A 36 3.64 -2.94 11.44
N ALA A 37 2.59 -2.18 11.77
CA ALA A 37 1.33 -2.20 11.03
C ALA A 37 0.82 -0.76 10.84
N VAL A 38 0.13 -0.53 9.74
CA VAL A 38 -0.49 0.76 9.43
C VAL A 38 -1.99 0.60 9.21
N TRP A 39 -2.73 1.63 9.57
CA TRP A 39 -4.14 1.78 9.20
C TRP A 39 -4.26 2.89 8.16
N LEU A 40 -4.84 2.55 7.02
CA LEU A 40 -5.12 3.48 5.94
C LEU A 40 -6.64 3.74 5.86
N SER A 41 -7.01 5.01 5.82
CA SER A 41 -8.35 5.43 5.39
C SER A 41 -8.32 5.59 3.87
N ILE A 42 -9.23 4.90 3.18
CA ILE A 42 -9.37 4.95 1.73
C ILE A 42 -10.74 5.54 1.41
N THR A 43 -10.81 6.45 0.45
CA THR A 43 -12.07 7.11 0.07
C THR A 43 -12.17 7.27 -1.44
N GLY A 44 -13.32 6.90 -1.99
CA GLY A 44 -13.69 7.11 -3.39
C GLY A 44 -14.71 6.07 -3.90
N GLU A 45 -15.17 6.21 -5.14
CA GLU A 45 -16.27 5.39 -5.66
C GLU A 45 -15.93 3.90 -5.77
N LYS A 46 -14.66 3.59 -6.05
CA LYS A 46 -14.18 2.21 -6.30
C LYS A 46 -13.66 1.51 -5.04
N GLU A 47 -13.88 2.08 -3.85
CA GLU A 47 -13.30 1.63 -2.57
C GLU A 47 -13.52 0.13 -2.30
N LYS A 48 -14.75 -0.38 -2.48
CA LYS A 48 -15.07 -1.80 -2.24
C LYS A 48 -14.27 -2.76 -3.12
N LYS A 49 -14.05 -2.40 -4.39
CA LYS A 49 -13.30 -3.23 -5.34
C LYS A 49 -11.81 -3.17 -5.01
N ALA A 50 -11.28 -1.98 -4.74
CA ALA A 50 -9.88 -1.81 -4.35
C ALA A 50 -9.56 -2.54 -3.04
N LYS A 51 -10.45 -2.47 -2.04
CA LYS A 51 -10.28 -3.20 -0.76
C LYS A 51 -10.06 -4.69 -0.98
N LYS A 52 -10.85 -5.33 -1.85
CA LYS A 52 -10.67 -6.76 -2.15
C LYS A 52 -9.27 -7.06 -2.71
N ILE A 53 -8.79 -6.24 -3.62
CA ILE A 53 -7.46 -6.40 -4.24
C ILE A 53 -6.36 -6.15 -3.20
N LEU A 54 -6.49 -5.10 -2.39
CA LEU A 54 -5.54 -4.79 -1.32
C LEU A 54 -5.48 -5.89 -0.25
N ASP A 55 -6.63 -6.48 0.12
CA ASP A 55 -6.69 -7.62 1.03
C ASP A 55 -5.96 -8.86 0.45
N GLU A 56 -6.01 -9.06 -0.87
CA GLU A 56 -5.27 -10.14 -1.57
C GLU A 56 -3.75 -9.85 -1.57
N ILE A 57 -3.34 -8.63 -1.94
CA ILE A 57 -1.92 -8.20 -1.99
C ILE A 57 -1.26 -8.27 -0.61
N ALA A 58 -1.99 -7.93 0.46
CA ALA A 58 -1.47 -7.95 1.82
C ALA A 58 -1.03 -9.36 2.29
N THR A 59 -1.43 -10.41 1.58
CA THR A 59 -1.04 -11.80 1.85
C THR A 59 0.11 -12.31 0.99
N GLU A 60 0.65 -11.46 0.11
CA GLU A 60 1.79 -11.83 -0.72
C GLU A 60 3.04 -12.08 0.12
N LYS A 61 3.89 -12.98 -0.38
CA LYS A 61 5.17 -13.24 0.27
C LYS A 61 6.08 -12.02 0.10
N PRO A 62 6.96 -11.73 1.06
CA PRO A 62 8.01 -10.74 0.88
C PRO A 62 8.79 -11.02 -0.40
N PHE A 63 9.09 -9.95 -1.14
CA PHE A 63 9.89 -10.05 -2.35
C PHE A 63 11.23 -10.74 -2.06
N ALA A 64 11.58 -11.74 -2.87
CA ALA A 64 12.83 -12.47 -2.80
C ALA A 64 13.60 -12.33 -4.12
N LEU A 65 14.88 -11.94 -4.04
CA LEU A 65 15.80 -11.78 -5.17
C LEU A 65 16.44 -13.10 -5.60
#